data_AF-A0A3D2Z558-F1
#
_entry.id   AF-A0A3D2Z558-F1
#
_cell.length_a   1.000
_cell.length_b   1.000
_cell.length_c   1.000
_cell.angle_alpha   90.00
_cell.angle_beta   90.00
_cell.angle_gamma   90.00
#
_symmetry.space_group_name_H-M   'P 1'
#
loop_
_entity.id
_entity.type
_entity.pdbx_description
1 polymer ?
#
loop_
_entity_poly.entity_id
_entity_poly.type
_entity_poly.pdbx_seq_one_letter_code
_entity_poly.pdbx_strand_id
1 'polypeptide(L)'
;MNNSASSLVAARRQFTEDVTVQGWIDDPYLWAFDPEDGEVVGRFELPGNARGAPSTYLVEGKQFIVVPIGGFFRAAEWVALSLPD
;
A
#
# COMPACT_ATOMS: atom_id res chain seq x y z
N MET A 1 12.98 25.22 29.00
CA MET A 1 12.59 24.30 30.09
C MET A 1 11.09 24.37 30.24
N ASN A 2 10.38 23.40 29.65
CA ASN A 2 9.00 23.05 30.02
C ASN A 2 8.60 21.80 29.22
N ASN A 3 8.79 20.66 29.88
CA ASN A 3 8.29 19.36 29.43
C ASN A 3 7.20 18.98 30.43
N SER A 4 5.99 18.64 29.96
CA SER A 4 5.19 17.46 30.38
C SER A 4 3.70 17.67 30.17
N ALA A 5 3.14 16.87 29.26
CA ALA A 5 1.83 16.21 29.38
C ALA A 5 1.85 15.08 28.33
N SER A 6 2.16 13.86 28.74
CA SER A 6 1.19 12.82 29.11
C SER A 6 0.87 11.91 27.92
N SER A 7 1.11 10.63 28.16
CA SER A 7 1.06 9.50 27.24
C SER A 7 -0.30 9.28 26.61
N LEU A 8 -0.31 8.94 25.32
CA LEU A 8 -1.24 7.96 24.77
C LEU A 8 -0.44 6.82 24.17
N VAL A 9 -0.40 5.74 24.95
CA VAL A 9 -0.01 4.40 24.52
C VAL A 9 -1.11 3.91 23.59
N ALA A 10 -0.85 3.89 22.29
CA ALA A 10 -1.60 3.08 21.34
C ALA A 10 -0.72 2.74 20.12
N ALA A 11 -0.26 1.48 20.10
CA ALA A 11 0.05 0.71 18.90
C ALA A 11 1.03 1.29 17.86
N ARG A 12 2.24 1.69 18.27
CA ARG A 12 3.38 1.73 17.34
C ARG A 12 4.07 0.37 17.34
N ARG A 13 3.48 -0.62 16.64
CA ARG A 13 4.25 -1.82 16.27
C ARG A 13 5.24 -1.41 15.19
N GLN A 14 6.50 -1.43 15.61
CA GLN A 14 7.69 -1.26 14.81
C GLN A 14 7.64 -2.19 13.58
N PHE A 15 7.47 -1.65 12.39
CA PHE A 15 7.88 -2.30 11.15
C PHE A 15 8.75 -1.31 10.40
N THR A 16 10.03 -1.27 10.75
CA THR A 16 11.05 -0.64 9.94
C THR A 16 12.37 -1.31 10.31
N GLU A 17 12.62 -2.47 9.70
CA GLU A 17 14.00 -2.90 9.47
C GLU A 17 14.24 -2.73 7.97
N ASP A 18 15.39 -2.11 7.66
CA ASP A 18 15.84 -1.55 6.38
C ASP A 18 15.33 -0.15 5.97
N VAL A 19 15.63 0.86 6.80
CA VAL A 19 15.78 2.24 6.28
C VAL A 19 17.14 2.38 5.62
N THR A 20 17.23 2.00 4.34
CA THR A 20 18.33 2.45 3.48
C THR A 20 18.13 3.92 3.14
N VAL A 21 19.23 4.68 3.01
CA VAL A 21 19.24 6.12 2.75
C VAL A 21 18.72 6.42 1.33
N GLN A 22 17.42 6.29 1.08
CA GLN A 22 16.76 6.65 -0.18
C GLN A 22 15.22 6.76 0.00
N GLY A 23 14.76 7.64 0.88
CA GLY A 23 13.33 7.89 1.18
C GLY A 23 12.52 8.54 0.04
N TRP A 24 12.73 8.11 -1.20
CA TRP A 24 12.11 8.64 -2.41
C TRP A 24 11.43 7.57 -3.28
N ILE A 25 11.60 6.28 -2.95
CA ILE A 25 10.81 5.18 -3.51
C ILE A 25 10.27 4.42 -2.30
N ASP A 26 9.04 4.76 -1.90
CA ASP A 26 8.29 3.94 -0.96
C ASP A 26 8.16 2.53 -1.55
N ASP A 27 8.34 1.49 -0.76
CA ASP A 27 8.06 0.09 -1.14
C ASP A 27 6.66 -0.01 -1.78
N PRO A 28 6.56 -0.02 -3.13
CA PRO A 28 5.31 0.25 -3.80
C PRO A 28 4.56 -1.07 -3.89
N TYR A 29 3.73 -1.37 -2.89
CA TYR A 29 2.96 -2.62 -2.86
C TYR A 29 1.47 -2.35 -2.76
N LEU A 30 0.69 -3.21 -3.41
CA LEU A 30 -0.70 -3.47 -3.05
C LEU A 30 -0.70 -4.54 -1.96
N TRP A 31 -1.19 -4.20 -0.78
CA TRP A 31 -1.31 -5.12 0.35
C TRP A 31 -2.75 -5.62 0.47
N ALA A 32 -2.90 -6.91 0.72
CA ALA A 32 -4.18 -7.55 1.03
C ALA A 32 -4.15 -8.01 2.49
N PHE A 33 -5.18 -7.64 3.24
CA PHE A 33 -5.36 -7.98 4.64
C PHE A 33 -6.60 -8.88 4.81
N ASP A 34 -6.53 -9.79 5.76
CA ASP A 34 -7.71 -10.50 6.23
C ASP A 34 -8.64 -9.51 6.97
N PRO A 35 -9.93 -9.41 6.59
CA PRO A 35 -10.85 -8.50 7.27
C PRO A 35 -11.21 -8.91 8.70
N GLU A 36 -10.97 -10.16 9.13
CA GLU A 36 -11.31 -10.66 10.46
C GLU A 36 -10.29 -10.24 11.52
N ASP A 37 -9.00 -10.38 11.24
CA ASP A 37 -7.91 -10.15 12.19
C ASP A 37 -6.87 -9.10 11.75
N GLY A 38 -6.92 -8.67 10.48
CA GLY A 38 -5.99 -7.69 9.92
C GLY A 38 -4.62 -8.26 9.55
N GLU A 39 -4.45 -9.59 9.53
CA GLU A 39 -3.21 -10.22 9.10
C GLU A 39 -2.97 -10.04 7.59
N VAL A 40 -1.71 -9.98 7.18
CA VAL A 40 -1.36 -9.84 5.75
C VAL A 40 -1.54 -11.17 5.05
N VAL A 41 -2.49 -11.25 4.12
CA VAL A 41 -2.77 -12.46 3.32
C VAL A 41 -2.16 -12.42 1.93
N GLY A 42 -1.64 -11.26 1.51
CA GLY A 42 -0.95 -11.13 0.24
C GLY A 42 -0.32 -9.76 0.03
N ARG A 43 0.64 -9.71 -0.89
CA ARG A 43 1.20 -8.46 -1.40
C ARG A 43 1.55 -8.61 -2.87
N PHE A 44 1.41 -7.52 -3.62
CA PHE A 44 1.82 -7.44 -5.03
C PHE A 44 2.67 -6.19 -5.23
N GLU A 45 3.87 -6.35 -5.79
CA GLU A 45 4.74 -5.22 -6.11
C GLU A 45 4.16 -4.43 -7.28
N LEU A 46 3.90 -3.16 -7.04
CA LEU A 46 3.45 -2.21 -8.04
C LEU A 46 4.67 -1.58 -8.71
N PRO A 47 4.58 -1.24 -10.00
CA PRO A 47 5.69 -0.61 -10.69
C PRO A 47 5.93 0.84 -10.24
N GLY A 48 5.05 1.42 -9.41
CA GLY A 48 5.23 2.72 -8.76
C GLY A 48 4.24 2.94 -7.61
N ASN A 49 4.46 4.01 -6.82
CA ASN A 49 3.70 4.27 -5.60
C ASN A 49 2.20 4.47 -5.90
N ALA A 50 1.35 3.83 -5.10
CA ALA A 50 -0.09 4.07 -5.10
C ALA A 50 -0.39 5.49 -4.61
N ARG A 51 -1.16 6.27 -5.38
CA ARG A 51 -1.49 7.67 -5.10
C ARG A 51 -3.00 7.91 -4.91
N GLY A 52 -3.79 6.84 -4.86
CA GLY A 52 -5.24 6.90 -4.68
C GLY A 52 -5.81 5.57 -4.18
N ALA A 53 -7.11 5.54 -3.93
CA ALA A 53 -7.78 4.33 -3.44
C ALA A 53 -7.84 3.26 -4.55
N PRO A 54 -7.56 1.98 -4.23
CA PRO A 54 -7.88 0.87 -5.11
C PRO A 54 -9.38 0.80 -5.39
N SER A 55 -9.74 0.31 -6.57
CA SER A 55 -11.13 0.05 -6.97
C SER A 55 -11.25 -1.33 -7.61
N THR A 56 -12.45 -1.91 -7.64
CA THR A 56 -12.68 -3.23 -8.27
C THR A 56 -13.78 -3.16 -9.33
N TYR A 57 -13.65 -3.99 -10.36
CA TYR A 57 -14.66 -4.20 -11.39
C TYR A 57 -14.74 -5.67 -11.81
N LEU A 58 -15.87 -6.06 -12.40
CA LEU A 58 -16.10 -7.37 -13.00
C LEU A 58 -16.48 -7.17 -14.48
N VAL A 59 -15.75 -7.81 -15.39
CA VAL A 59 -16.05 -7.81 -16.82
C VAL A 59 -15.89 -9.23 -17.35
N GLU A 60 -16.90 -9.71 -18.06
CA GLU A 60 -16.91 -11.06 -18.65
C GLU A 60 -16.56 -12.19 -17.65
N GLY A 61 -16.98 -12.04 -16.39
CA GLY A 61 -16.72 -13.02 -15.32
C GLY A 61 -15.33 -12.95 -14.69
N LYS A 62 -14.45 -12.05 -15.15
CA LYS A 62 -13.12 -11.83 -14.59
C LYS A 62 -13.11 -10.60 -13.69
N GLN A 63 -12.65 -10.78 -12.45
CA GLN A 63 -12.51 -9.71 -11.47
C GLN A 63 -11.15 -9.01 -11.63
N PHE A 64 -11.18 -7.70 -11.48
CA PHE A 64 -9.99 -6.87 -11.50
C PHE A 64 -9.93 -5.97 -10.27
N ILE A 65 -8.71 -5.70 -9.83
CA ILE A 65 -8.37 -4.64 -8.88
C ILE A 65 -7.56 -3.60 -9.64
N VAL A 66 -7.96 -2.33 -9.58
CA VAL A 66 -7.28 -1.22 -10.25
C VAL A 66 -6.66 -0.30 -9.22
N VAL A 67 -5.37 -0.04 -9.38
CA VAL A 67 -4.61 0.85 -8.51
C VAL A 67 -4.09 2.04 -9.34
N PRO A 68 -4.46 3.28 -9.00
CA PRO A 68 -3.84 4.47 -9.59
C PRO A 68 -2.44 4.64 -9.00
N ILE A 69 -1.42 4.60 -9.85
CA ILE A 69 -0.02 4.81 -9.48
C ILE A 69 0.57 6.04 -10.16
N GLY A 70 1.67 6.55 -9.64
CA GLY A 70 2.43 7.63 -10.28
C GLY A 70 3.17 8.51 -9.28
N GLY A 71 3.77 9.59 -9.78
CA GLY A 71 4.43 10.58 -8.94
C GLY A 71 5.90 10.81 -9.24
N PHE A 72 6.43 11.94 -8.75
CA PHE A 72 7.78 12.44 -9.04
C PHE A 72 8.10 12.36 -10.54
N PHE A 73 8.92 11.39 -10.94
CA PHE A 73 9.42 11.20 -12.30
C PHE A 73 8.58 10.21 -13.13
N ARG A 74 7.45 9.74 -12.60
CA ARG A 74 6.54 8.79 -13.27
C ARG A 74 5.22 9.46 -13.62
N ALA A 75 4.78 9.27 -14.87
CA ALA A 75 3.44 9.63 -15.30
C ALA A 75 2.37 8.89 -14.48
N ALA A 76 1.21 9.51 -14.31
CA ALA A 76 0.07 8.86 -13.69
C ALA A 76 -0.49 7.78 -14.62
N GLU A 77 -0.69 6.58 -14.08
CA GLU A 77 -1.19 5.43 -14.82
C GLU A 77 -2.09 4.55 -13.93
N TRP A 78 -2.90 3.73 -14.56
CA TRP A 78 -3.72 2.73 -13.88
C TRP A 78 -3.12 1.34 -14.10
N VAL A 79 -2.89 0.62 -13.01
CA VAL A 79 -2.49 -0.80 -13.05
C VAL A 79 -3.70 -1.65 -12.72
N ALA A 80 -4.07 -2.56 -13.62
CA ALA A 80 -5.14 -3.54 -13.40
C ALA A 80 -4.53 -4.92 -13.12
N LEU A 81 -4.95 -5.53 -12.03
CA LEU A 81 -4.52 -6.85 -11.58
C LEU A 81 -5.71 -7.81 -11.60
N SER A 82 -5.47 -9.04 -12.02
CA SER A 82 -6.45 -10.14 -11.99
C SER A 82 -5.75 -11.45 -11.68
N LEU A 83 -6.52 -12.47 -11.30
CA LEU A 83 -6.00 -13.83 -11.27
C LEU A 83 -5.67 -14.32 -12.69
N PRO A 84 -4.75 -15.30 -12.81
CA PRO A 84 -4.59 -16.08 -14.03
C PRO A 84 -5.90 -16.76 -14.43
N ASP A 85 -6.02 -17.11 -15.72
CA ASP A 85 -7.16 -17.88 -16.25
C ASP A 85 -7.08 -19.36 -15.83
#